data_AF-A0AAT9PGI0-F1
#
_entry.id   AF-A0AAT9PGI0-F1
#
_cell.length_a   1.000
_cell.length_b   1.000
_cell.length_c   1.000
_cell.angle_alpha   90.00
_cell.angle_beta   90.00
_cell.angle_gamma   90.00
#
_symmetry.space_group_name_H-M   'P 1'
#
loop_
_entity.id
_entity.type
_entity.pdbx_description
1 polymer ?
#
loop_
_entity_poly.entity_id
_entity_poly.type
_entity_poly.pdbx_seq_one_letter_code
_entity_poly.pdbx_strand_id
1 'polypeptide(L)'
;MSKQEQLQTQLQDLIDSGYQVRQTCFTSSQGLEYISGTDYVTWIQKCKRFLKQNIHDKDFIEEFEEIANKAEGNSDDYFDRMIGMLRSWVGEDIPESVNPKDENAQTKIEKIFISHASKDIEYVKALVSLLNDIGVKKNQNNIFCSSLPGYDIPHGESIYEFLKKELNKNNIMVLFVLSDNYYQSAPCLNEMGAAWITSKESTTVLTPNFDFKQIAGAIDPTKISFKMNNSVGLDKFRDSIIQTLELAATDYKIWQGDKKNYLSKIIELADSEASTLNTNIELEKVKRCGTDQIELQLRFINVTEKEIEFQYIDVELADENGEKLCISVSDELLDDIKLMSKENKIISMLLPYDSSSNYQVRRNVSKNAKIKFAIS
;
A
#
# COMPACT_ATOMS: atom_id res chain seq x y z
N MET A 1 3.22 -35.67 23.36
CA MET A 1 1.93 -35.07 23.75
C MET A 1 1.60 -34.01 22.72
N SER A 2 0.48 -34.14 22.01
CA SER A 2 0.02 -33.14 21.04
C SER A 2 -0.33 -31.83 21.74
N LYS A 3 -0.40 -30.72 21.00
CA LYS A 3 -0.81 -29.41 21.53
C LYS A 3 -2.21 -29.48 22.15
N GLN A 4 -3.11 -30.24 21.54
CA GLN A 4 -4.46 -30.45 22.04
C GLN A 4 -4.49 -31.27 23.35
N GLU A 5 -3.68 -32.33 23.45
CA GLU A 5 -3.51 -33.08 24.70
C GLU A 5 -2.94 -32.19 25.83
N GLN A 6 -2.03 -31.27 25.52
CA GLN A 6 -1.51 -30.29 26.48
C GLN A 6 -2.60 -29.33 26.98
N LEU A 7 -3.44 -28.82 26.08
CA LEU A 7 -4.54 -27.90 26.43
C LEU A 7 -5.61 -28.59 27.29
N GLN A 8 -5.99 -29.82 26.93
CA GLN A 8 -6.93 -30.60 27.71
C GLN A 8 -6.37 -30.94 29.11
N THR A 9 -5.07 -31.24 29.21
CA THR A 9 -4.41 -31.42 30.51
C THR A 9 -4.45 -30.15 31.36
N GLN A 10 -4.14 -28.99 30.78
CA GLN A 10 -4.19 -27.71 31.49
C GLN A 10 -5.62 -27.32 31.94
N LEU A 11 -6.63 -27.59 31.11
CA LEU A 11 -8.03 -27.38 31.48
C LEU A 11 -8.43 -28.27 32.66
N GLN A 12 -8.02 -29.54 32.63
CA GLN A 12 -8.29 -30.47 33.72
C GLN A 12 -7.60 -30.03 35.02
N ASP A 13 -6.35 -29.58 34.94
CA ASP A 13 -5.62 -29.03 36.10
C ASP A 13 -6.32 -27.81 36.71
N LEU A 14 -6.93 -26.94 35.89
CA LEU A 14 -7.71 -25.78 36.37
C LEU A 14 -8.99 -26.20 37.08
N ILE A 15 -9.69 -27.22 36.57
CA ILE A 15 -10.90 -27.77 37.20
C ILE A 15 -10.53 -28.40 38.56
N ASP A 16 -9.49 -29.23 38.59
CA ASP A 16 -9.07 -29.96 39.79
C ASP A 16 -8.54 -29.00 40.86
N SER A 17 -7.71 -28.03 40.47
CA SER A 17 -7.24 -27.00 41.39
C SER A 17 -8.36 -26.09 41.90
N GLY A 18 -9.42 -25.87 41.11
CA GLY A 18 -10.61 -25.14 41.54
C GLY A 18 -11.32 -25.78 42.72
N TYR A 19 -11.48 -27.10 42.70
CA TYR A 19 -12.09 -27.83 43.82
C TYR A 19 -11.24 -27.78 45.09
N GLN A 20 -9.91 -27.81 44.96
CA GLN A 20 -9.01 -27.65 46.11
C GLN A 20 -9.13 -26.24 46.70
N VAL A 21 -9.15 -25.21 45.84
CA VAL A 21 -9.29 -23.81 46.27
C VAL A 21 -10.65 -23.56 46.91
N ARG A 22 -11.74 -24.15 46.41
CA ARG A 22 -13.06 -24.10 47.06
C ARG A 22 -12.98 -24.63 48.49
N GLN A 23 -12.36 -25.78 48.72
CA GLN A 23 -12.25 -26.36 50.07
C GLN A 23 -11.48 -25.44 51.04
N THR A 24 -10.43 -24.77 50.57
CA THR A 24 -9.60 -23.91 51.42
C THR A 24 -10.18 -22.51 51.65
N CYS A 25 -10.96 -22.00 50.69
CA CYS A 25 -11.50 -20.64 50.70
C CYS A 25 -13.00 -20.56 51.06
N PHE A 26 -13.65 -21.71 51.27
CA PHE A 26 -15.04 -21.76 51.68
C PHE A 26 -15.20 -21.28 53.13
N THR A 27 -16.13 -20.35 53.32
CA THR A 27 -16.47 -19.80 54.63
C THR A 27 -17.96 -19.98 54.89
N SER A 28 -18.28 -20.55 56.06
CA SER A 28 -19.64 -20.61 56.58
C SER A 28 -19.69 -19.82 57.89
N SER A 29 -20.40 -18.70 57.90
CA SER A 29 -20.55 -17.85 59.09
C SER A 29 -21.95 -17.26 59.15
N GLN A 30 -22.60 -17.39 60.32
CA GLN A 30 -23.95 -16.88 60.58
C GLN A 30 -25.01 -17.34 59.55
N GLY A 31 -24.88 -18.56 59.02
CA GLY A 31 -25.82 -19.11 58.03
C GLY A 31 -25.61 -18.62 56.60
N LEU A 32 -24.58 -17.82 56.34
CA LEU A 32 -24.15 -17.43 55.00
C LEU A 32 -22.95 -18.27 54.58
N GLU A 33 -23.06 -18.89 53.41
CA GLU A 33 -22.02 -19.72 52.79
C GLU A 33 -21.50 -19.01 51.54
N TYR A 34 -20.20 -18.75 51.51
CA TYR A 34 -19.55 -18.04 50.41
C TYR A 34 -18.09 -18.47 50.26
N ILE A 35 -17.50 -18.20 49.10
CA ILE A 35 -16.08 -18.43 48.85
C ILE A 35 -15.38 -17.07 48.70
N SER A 36 -14.31 -16.85 49.46
CA SER A 36 -13.51 -15.63 49.35
C SER A 36 -12.05 -15.88 49.72
N GLY A 37 -11.17 -14.99 49.28
CA GLY A 37 -9.75 -15.06 49.59
C GLY A 37 -8.85 -14.99 48.36
N THR A 38 -7.58 -14.68 48.60
CA THR A 38 -6.59 -14.41 47.54
C THR A 38 -6.35 -15.60 46.63
N ASP A 39 -6.42 -16.82 47.15
CA ASP A 39 -6.22 -18.04 46.36
C ASP A 39 -7.39 -18.30 45.42
N TYR A 40 -8.62 -17.98 45.86
CA TYR A 40 -9.82 -18.03 45.04
C TYR A 40 -9.78 -17.01 43.89
N VAL A 41 -9.43 -15.76 44.19
CA VAL A 41 -9.23 -14.73 43.17
C VAL A 41 -8.14 -15.13 42.18
N THR A 42 -7.03 -15.67 42.69
CA THR A 42 -5.91 -16.12 41.84
C THR A 42 -6.33 -17.25 40.90
N TRP A 43 -7.12 -18.21 41.39
CA TRP A 43 -7.68 -19.27 40.57
C TRP A 43 -8.62 -18.72 39.48
N ILE A 44 -9.54 -17.81 39.82
CA ILE A 44 -10.42 -17.13 38.85
C ILE A 44 -9.60 -16.47 37.72
N GLN A 45 -8.52 -15.77 38.07
CA GLN A 45 -7.66 -15.10 37.07
C GLN A 45 -6.92 -16.11 36.17
N LYS A 46 -6.49 -17.25 36.71
CA LYS A 46 -5.90 -18.34 35.92
C LYS A 46 -6.91 -18.90 34.91
N CYS A 47 -8.15 -19.12 35.32
CA CYS A 47 -9.23 -19.56 34.43
C CYS A 47 -9.47 -18.55 33.31
N LYS A 48 -9.65 -17.26 33.64
CA LYS A 48 -9.81 -16.18 32.63
C LYS A 48 -8.68 -16.14 31.62
N ARG A 49 -7.43 -16.25 32.10
CA ARG A 49 -6.25 -16.25 31.23
C ARG A 49 -6.25 -17.46 30.29
N PHE A 50 -6.53 -18.65 30.80
CA PHE A 50 -6.60 -19.86 29.98
C PHE A 50 -7.67 -19.76 28.90
N LEU A 51 -8.87 -19.31 29.27
CA LEU A 51 -9.99 -19.15 28.34
C LEU A 51 -9.64 -18.15 27.23
N LYS A 52 -9.12 -16.97 27.57
CA LYS A 52 -8.71 -15.96 26.58
C LYS A 52 -7.59 -16.40 25.65
N GLN A 53 -6.73 -17.31 26.09
CA GLN A 53 -5.58 -17.77 25.31
C GLN A 53 -5.94 -18.93 24.37
N ASN A 54 -6.94 -19.73 24.72
CA ASN A 54 -7.18 -21.02 24.08
C ASN A 54 -8.60 -21.20 23.53
N ILE A 55 -9.53 -20.30 23.86
CA ILE A 55 -10.93 -20.33 23.42
C ILE A 55 -11.24 -19.04 22.65
N HIS A 56 -11.91 -19.17 21.49
CA HIS A 56 -12.21 -18.05 20.59
C HIS A 56 -13.71 -17.70 20.52
N ASP A 57 -14.51 -18.27 21.40
CA ASP A 57 -15.92 -17.93 21.59
C ASP A 57 -16.03 -16.71 22.53
N LYS A 58 -16.28 -15.53 21.95
CA LYS A 58 -16.35 -14.26 22.69
C LYS A 58 -17.53 -14.22 23.65
N ASP A 59 -18.69 -14.70 23.22
CA ASP A 59 -19.91 -14.69 24.02
C ASP A 59 -19.73 -15.59 25.25
N PHE A 60 -19.10 -16.76 25.07
CA PHE A 60 -18.73 -17.64 26.17
C PHE A 60 -17.74 -17.00 27.16
N ILE A 61 -16.71 -16.31 26.66
CA ILE A 61 -15.71 -15.64 27.52
C ILE A 61 -16.37 -14.51 28.31
N GLU A 62 -17.20 -13.68 27.66
CA GLU A 62 -17.92 -12.59 28.31
C GLU A 62 -18.86 -13.12 29.40
N GLU A 63 -19.62 -14.19 29.13
CA GLU A 63 -20.47 -14.85 30.12
C GLU A 63 -19.65 -15.36 31.32
N PHE A 64 -18.50 -16.00 31.08
CA PHE A 64 -17.63 -16.47 32.16
C PHE A 64 -17.12 -15.30 33.01
N GLU A 65 -16.69 -14.21 32.38
CA GLU A 65 -16.18 -13.04 33.10
C GLU A 65 -17.25 -12.35 33.94
N GLU A 66 -18.49 -12.26 33.46
CA GLU A 66 -19.61 -11.69 34.23
C GLU A 66 -19.88 -12.47 35.51
N ILE A 67 -19.85 -13.81 35.44
CA ILE A 67 -20.03 -14.71 36.59
C ILE A 67 -18.83 -14.56 37.53
N ALA A 68 -17.61 -14.64 36.98
CA ALA A 68 -16.37 -14.58 37.73
C ALA A 68 -16.17 -13.24 38.48
N ASN A 69 -16.58 -12.12 37.90
CA ASN A 69 -16.49 -10.79 38.51
C ASN A 69 -17.39 -10.63 39.74
N LYS A 70 -18.43 -11.46 39.87
CA LYS A 70 -19.37 -11.46 41.00
C LYS A 70 -19.06 -12.58 42.02
N ALA A 71 -18.12 -13.47 41.73
CA ALA A 71 -17.94 -14.70 42.48
C ALA A 71 -17.27 -14.51 43.85
N GLU A 72 -16.35 -13.56 43.99
CA GLU A 72 -15.64 -13.33 45.26
C GLU A 72 -16.60 -12.80 46.35
N GLY A 73 -16.60 -13.46 47.51
CA GLY A 73 -17.42 -13.06 48.67
C GLY A 73 -18.91 -13.34 48.48
N ASN A 74 -19.28 -14.08 47.44
CA ASN A 74 -20.67 -14.45 47.13
C ASN A 74 -20.86 -15.97 47.20
N SER A 75 -22.10 -16.41 46.98
CA SER A 75 -22.46 -17.81 47.15
C SER A 75 -21.65 -18.76 46.26
N ASP A 76 -21.55 -19.99 46.74
CA ASP A 76 -20.86 -21.09 46.06
C ASP A 76 -21.47 -21.44 44.67
N ASP A 77 -22.69 -20.99 44.39
CA ASP A 77 -23.34 -21.15 43.08
C ASP A 77 -22.51 -20.56 41.92
N TYR A 78 -21.82 -19.43 42.16
CA TYR A 78 -20.94 -18.83 41.16
C TYR A 78 -19.77 -19.74 40.80
N PHE A 79 -19.24 -20.49 41.78
CA PHE A 79 -18.19 -21.48 41.54
C PHE A 79 -18.71 -22.64 40.70
N ASP A 80 -19.87 -23.20 41.05
CA ASP A 80 -20.46 -24.32 40.33
C ASP A 80 -20.78 -23.95 38.87
N ARG A 81 -21.23 -22.72 38.61
CA ARG A 81 -21.43 -22.19 37.26
C ARG A 81 -20.12 -22.08 36.48
N MET A 82 -19.07 -21.51 37.08
CA MET A 82 -17.74 -21.42 36.43
C MET A 82 -17.16 -22.80 36.11
N ILE A 83 -17.30 -23.79 37.00
CA ILE A 83 -16.86 -25.17 36.74
C ILE A 83 -17.69 -25.82 35.63
N GLY A 84 -19.01 -25.59 35.61
CA GLY A 84 -19.89 -26.07 34.54
C GLY A 84 -19.45 -25.58 33.17
N MET A 85 -19.09 -24.29 33.08
CA MET A 85 -18.53 -23.69 31.87
C MET A 85 -17.18 -24.28 31.49
N LEU A 86 -16.24 -24.45 32.42
CA LEU A 86 -14.94 -25.07 32.12
C LEU A 86 -15.10 -26.52 31.63
N ARG A 87 -16.04 -27.27 32.21
CA ARG A 87 -16.31 -28.66 31.82
C ARG A 87 -16.92 -28.81 30.44
N SER A 88 -17.62 -27.80 29.91
CA SER A 88 -18.18 -27.89 28.55
C SER A 88 -17.11 -27.97 27.46
N TRP A 89 -15.85 -27.70 27.80
CA TRP A 89 -14.70 -27.78 26.90
C TRP A 89 -13.84 -29.04 27.10
N VAL A 90 -14.19 -29.91 28.05
CA VAL A 90 -13.50 -31.18 28.27
C VAL A 90 -13.89 -32.17 27.18
N GLY A 91 -12.91 -32.63 26.40
CA GLY A 91 -13.13 -33.60 25.33
C GLY A 91 -13.67 -33.03 24.00
N GLU A 92 -13.92 -31.72 23.93
CA GLU A 92 -14.22 -31.02 22.67
C GLU A 92 -12.93 -30.73 21.88
N ASP A 93 -13.00 -30.84 20.55
CA ASP A 93 -11.93 -30.39 19.65
C ASP A 93 -11.85 -28.86 19.71
N ILE A 94 -10.91 -28.34 20.51
CA ILE A 94 -10.56 -26.92 20.50
C ILE A 94 -10.02 -26.62 19.09
N PRO A 95 -10.68 -25.79 18.27
CA PRO A 95 -10.30 -25.59 16.89
C PRO A 95 -8.82 -25.16 16.78
N GLU A 96 -8.04 -25.86 15.96
CA GLU A 96 -6.69 -25.40 15.64
C GLU A 96 -6.79 -24.00 15.01
N SER A 97 -6.15 -23.05 15.68
CA SER A 97 -6.09 -21.64 15.33
C SER A 97 -5.73 -21.43 13.85
N VAL A 98 -6.66 -20.89 13.06
CA VAL A 98 -6.33 -19.72 12.24
C VAL A 98 -6.55 -18.54 13.18
N ASN A 99 -5.48 -18.11 13.88
CA ASN A 99 -5.50 -17.06 14.89
C ASN A 99 -6.33 -15.84 14.44
N PRO A 100 -7.50 -15.58 15.04
CA PRO A 100 -8.17 -14.30 14.88
C PRO A 100 -7.70 -13.38 16.01
N LYS A 101 -6.66 -12.60 15.70
CA LYS A 101 -6.31 -11.31 16.35
C LYS A 101 -5.82 -11.41 17.81
N ASP A 102 -4.51 -11.46 18.04
CA ASP A 102 -3.69 -10.24 18.19
C ASP A 102 -4.28 -8.97 17.56
N GLU A 103 -5.09 -8.24 18.33
CA GLU A 103 -5.33 -6.81 18.11
C GLU A 103 -4.21 -5.94 18.72
N ASN A 104 -3.13 -6.54 19.22
CA ASN A 104 -1.95 -5.80 19.71
C ASN A 104 -0.59 -6.47 19.45
N ALA A 105 -0.50 -7.54 18.64
CA ALA A 105 0.75 -7.87 17.96
C ALA A 105 0.65 -7.27 16.56
N GLN A 106 1.42 -6.21 16.34
CA GLN A 106 1.66 -5.63 15.04
C GLN A 106 2.19 -6.76 14.15
N THR A 107 1.32 -7.36 13.33
CA THR A 107 1.79 -8.31 12.32
C THR A 107 2.86 -7.56 11.55
N LYS A 108 4.05 -8.14 11.43
CA LYS A 108 5.15 -7.51 10.71
C LYS A 108 4.68 -7.15 9.30
N ILE A 109 4.97 -5.94 8.82
CA ILE A 109 4.72 -5.62 7.42
C ILE A 109 5.70 -6.45 6.58
N GLU A 110 5.16 -7.22 5.64
CA GLU A 110 5.95 -8.17 4.84
C GLU A 110 6.32 -7.58 3.48
N LYS A 111 5.48 -6.66 2.99
CA LYS A 111 5.51 -6.19 1.60
C LYS A 111 5.02 -4.76 1.47
N ILE A 112 5.62 -4.03 0.54
CA ILE A 112 5.19 -2.68 0.15
C ILE A 112 4.46 -2.74 -1.18
N PHE A 113 3.26 -2.16 -1.23
CA PHE A 113 2.58 -1.81 -2.47
C PHE A 113 2.76 -0.32 -2.77
N ILE A 114 3.16 0.04 -3.98
CA ILE A 114 3.26 1.45 -4.41
C ILE A 114 2.14 1.77 -5.40
N SER A 115 1.10 2.44 -4.90
CA SER A 115 0.00 2.96 -5.72
C SER A 115 0.40 4.29 -6.34
N HIS A 116 0.38 4.38 -7.67
CA HIS A 116 0.77 5.59 -8.40
C HIS A 116 0.13 5.62 -9.80
N ALA A 117 0.07 6.80 -10.42
CA ALA A 117 -0.29 6.88 -11.84
C ALA A 117 0.86 6.39 -12.72
N SER A 118 0.56 5.66 -13.79
CA SER A 118 1.58 5.16 -14.73
C SER A 118 2.48 6.28 -15.32
N LYS A 119 1.98 7.52 -15.34
CA LYS A 119 2.72 8.72 -15.80
C LYS A 119 3.80 9.16 -14.82
N ASP A 120 3.68 8.80 -13.54
CA ASP A 120 4.63 9.18 -12.48
C ASP A 120 5.72 8.11 -12.29
N ILE A 121 5.90 7.22 -13.28
CA ILE A 121 6.80 6.07 -13.18
C ILE A 121 8.25 6.46 -12.88
N GLU A 122 8.72 7.62 -13.36
CA GLU A 122 10.09 8.09 -13.10
C GLU A 122 10.27 8.52 -11.64
N TYR A 123 9.24 9.11 -11.01
CA TYR A 123 9.24 9.37 -9.56
C TYR A 123 9.24 8.06 -8.78
N VAL A 124 8.44 7.07 -9.21
CA VAL A 124 8.38 5.76 -8.55
C VAL A 124 9.67 4.98 -8.70
N LYS A 125 10.36 5.05 -9.84
CA LYS A 125 11.71 4.47 -10.01
C LYS A 125 12.69 5.04 -8.99
N ALA A 126 12.71 6.36 -8.81
CA ALA A 126 13.56 7.00 -7.82
C ALA A 126 13.20 6.55 -6.39
N LEU A 127 11.91 6.47 -6.07
CA LEU A 127 11.42 6.02 -4.76
C LEU A 127 11.77 4.55 -4.48
N VAL A 128 11.61 3.66 -5.47
CA VAL A 128 11.98 2.25 -5.35
C VAL A 128 13.48 2.10 -5.15
N SER A 129 14.31 2.86 -5.89
CA SER A 129 15.76 2.88 -5.65
C SER A 129 16.07 3.25 -4.21
N LEU A 130 15.47 4.34 -3.70
CA LEU A 130 15.65 4.78 -2.32
C LEU A 130 15.25 3.71 -1.31
N LEU A 131 14.09 3.06 -1.48
CA LEU A 131 13.66 1.96 -0.60
C LEU A 131 14.67 0.81 -0.59
N ASN A 132 15.24 0.49 -1.75
CA ASN A 132 16.27 -0.53 -1.82
C ASN A 132 17.57 -0.10 -1.11
N ASP A 133 17.95 1.17 -1.24
CA ASP A 133 19.14 1.75 -0.58
C ASP A 133 18.97 1.77 0.96
N ILE A 134 17.73 1.91 1.44
CA ILE A 134 17.36 1.79 2.86
C ILE A 134 17.41 0.32 3.35
N GLY A 135 17.47 -0.65 2.44
CA GLY A 135 17.64 -2.08 2.76
C GLY A 135 16.44 -2.97 2.45
N VAL A 136 15.41 -2.45 1.79
CA VAL A 136 14.32 -3.29 1.26
C VAL A 136 14.87 -4.16 0.12
N LYS A 137 14.55 -5.45 0.11
CA LYS A 137 15.10 -6.37 -0.90
C LYS A 137 14.54 -6.05 -2.29
N LYS A 138 15.42 -6.06 -3.29
CA LYS A 138 15.13 -5.83 -4.72
C LYS A 138 14.38 -7.01 -5.36
N ASN A 139 13.13 -7.25 -4.98
CA ASN A 139 12.29 -8.28 -5.58
C ASN A 139 10.79 -7.97 -5.42
N GLN A 140 9.97 -8.63 -6.25
CA GLN A 140 8.52 -8.49 -6.27
C GLN A 140 7.82 -8.97 -4.98
N ASN A 141 8.47 -9.80 -4.15
CA ASN A 141 7.92 -10.27 -2.87
C ASN A 141 8.00 -9.20 -1.77
N ASN A 142 8.88 -8.21 -1.92
CA ASN A 142 9.07 -7.14 -0.93
C ASN A 142 8.53 -5.79 -1.39
N ILE A 143 8.56 -5.50 -2.70
CA ILE A 143 7.97 -4.29 -3.28
C ILE A 143 7.21 -4.70 -4.54
N PHE A 144 6.03 -4.15 -4.79
CA PHE A 144 5.36 -4.29 -6.07
C PHE A 144 4.57 -3.04 -6.47
N CYS A 145 4.40 -2.85 -7.78
CA CYS A 145 3.50 -1.88 -8.39
C CYS A 145 3.09 -2.38 -9.79
N SER A 146 2.15 -1.72 -10.48
CA SER A 146 1.59 -2.26 -11.73
C SER A 146 2.41 -1.95 -13.00
N SER A 147 3.39 -1.05 -12.93
CA SER A 147 3.98 -0.39 -14.10
C SER A 147 5.51 -0.47 -14.18
N LEU A 148 6.20 -0.94 -13.12
CA LEU A 148 7.66 -0.99 -13.07
C LEU A 148 8.18 -2.41 -13.36
N PRO A 149 8.95 -2.64 -14.43
CA PRO A 149 9.47 -3.98 -14.75
C PRO A 149 10.31 -4.58 -13.61
N GLY A 150 10.06 -5.84 -13.27
CA GLY A 150 10.74 -6.56 -12.18
C GLY A 150 10.10 -6.36 -10.80
N TYR A 151 9.16 -5.41 -10.70
CA TYR A 151 8.27 -5.20 -9.56
C TYR A 151 6.79 -5.26 -10.00
N ASP A 152 6.55 -5.54 -11.28
CA ASP A 152 5.26 -5.54 -11.95
C ASP A 152 4.39 -6.73 -11.55
N ILE A 153 3.09 -6.68 -11.84
CA ILE A 153 2.18 -7.80 -11.59
C ILE A 153 2.42 -8.96 -12.57
N PRO A 154 2.15 -10.22 -12.19
CA PRO A 154 2.33 -11.36 -13.08
C PRO A 154 1.53 -11.23 -14.39
N HIS A 155 2.13 -11.65 -15.50
CA HIS A 155 1.51 -11.56 -16.81
C HIS A 155 0.18 -12.33 -16.88
N GLY A 156 -0.87 -11.69 -17.38
CA GLY A 156 -2.19 -12.29 -17.54
C GLY A 156 -3.09 -12.23 -16.30
N GLU A 157 -2.62 -11.71 -15.16
CA GLU A 157 -3.47 -11.43 -14.00
C GLU A 157 -4.10 -10.03 -14.08
N SER A 158 -5.33 -9.90 -13.58
CA SER A 158 -5.96 -8.59 -13.36
C SER A 158 -5.29 -7.88 -12.18
N ILE A 159 -4.94 -6.60 -12.33
CA ILE A 159 -4.36 -5.78 -11.25
C ILE A 159 -5.23 -5.85 -10.00
N TYR A 160 -6.55 -5.75 -10.15
CA TYR A 160 -7.48 -5.77 -9.03
C TYR A 160 -7.53 -7.12 -8.31
N GLU A 161 -7.49 -8.24 -9.05
CA GLU A 161 -7.49 -9.58 -8.45
C GLU A 161 -6.16 -9.87 -7.75
N PHE A 162 -5.04 -9.49 -8.35
CA PHE A 162 -3.73 -9.60 -7.74
C PHE A 162 -3.65 -8.76 -6.46
N LEU A 163 -4.03 -7.48 -6.54
CA LEU A 163 -4.05 -6.58 -5.39
C LEU A 163 -4.94 -7.13 -4.27
N LYS A 164 -6.15 -7.60 -4.59
CA LYS A 164 -7.07 -8.20 -3.62
C LYS A 164 -6.47 -9.44 -2.97
N LYS A 165 -5.85 -10.32 -3.75
CA LYS A 165 -5.17 -11.53 -3.24
C LYS A 165 -4.03 -11.15 -2.30
N GLU A 166 -3.22 -10.18 -2.67
CA GLU A 166 -2.08 -9.70 -1.89
C GLU A 166 -2.55 -9.03 -0.59
N LEU A 167 -3.51 -8.10 -0.64
CA LEU A 167 -4.05 -7.39 0.53
C LEU A 167 -4.74 -8.32 1.54
N ASN A 168 -5.31 -9.44 1.09
CA ASN A 168 -5.95 -10.42 1.98
C ASN A 168 -4.96 -11.44 2.58
N LYS A 169 -3.87 -11.74 1.88
CA LYS A 169 -2.94 -12.81 2.28
C LYS A 169 -1.73 -12.30 3.05
N ASN A 170 -1.19 -11.17 2.63
CA ASN A 170 0.05 -10.62 3.14
C ASN A 170 -0.26 -9.38 3.98
N ASN A 171 0.62 -9.07 4.93
CA ASN A 171 0.52 -7.80 5.61
C ASN A 171 1.22 -6.70 4.83
N ILE A 172 0.44 -5.86 4.15
CA ILE A 172 0.94 -4.89 3.17
C ILE A 172 0.90 -3.48 3.72
N MET A 173 2.03 -2.78 3.57
CA MET A 173 2.08 -1.33 3.67
C MET A 173 1.82 -0.73 2.30
N VAL A 174 0.90 0.23 2.22
CA VAL A 174 0.59 0.91 0.97
C VAL A 174 1.24 2.29 0.96
N LEU A 175 2.04 2.58 -0.06
CA LEU A 175 2.55 3.92 -0.35
C LEU A 175 1.71 4.53 -1.47
N PHE A 176 0.93 5.57 -1.15
CA PHE A 176 0.23 6.37 -2.15
C PHE A 176 1.13 7.48 -2.66
N VAL A 177 1.51 7.43 -3.93
CA VAL A 177 2.27 8.50 -4.60
C VAL A 177 1.27 9.44 -5.26
N LEU A 178 0.97 10.56 -4.58
CA LEU A 178 -0.04 11.51 -5.02
C LEU A 178 0.56 12.59 -5.92
N SER A 179 -0.15 12.83 -7.02
CA SER A 179 0.12 13.82 -8.05
C SER A 179 -1.21 14.23 -8.70
N ASP A 180 -1.20 15.26 -9.55
CA ASP A 180 -2.36 15.56 -10.39
C ASP A 180 -2.72 14.38 -11.32
N ASN A 181 -1.71 13.63 -11.79
CA ASN A 181 -1.92 12.44 -12.63
C ASN A 181 -2.63 11.32 -11.86
N TYR A 182 -2.33 11.15 -10.57
CA TYR A 182 -2.99 10.20 -9.68
C TYR A 182 -4.48 10.48 -9.58
N TYR A 183 -4.84 11.74 -9.31
CA TYR A 183 -6.23 12.15 -9.14
C TYR A 183 -7.05 12.16 -10.44
N GLN A 184 -6.40 12.16 -11.60
CA GLN A 184 -7.05 12.02 -12.90
C GLN A 184 -7.20 10.56 -13.35
N SER A 185 -6.55 9.62 -12.66
CA SER A 185 -6.59 8.20 -12.97
C SER A 185 -7.70 7.51 -12.19
N ALA A 186 -8.83 7.24 -12.85
CA ALA A 186 -9.93 6.47 -12.25
C ALA A 186 -9.46 5.11 -11.67
N PRO A 187 -8.57 4.34 -12.32
CA PRO A 187 -7.98 3.15 -11.72
C PRO A 187 -7.26 3.43 -10.39
N CYS A 188 -6.43 4.47 -10.31
CA CYS A 188 -5.70 4.82 -9.08
C CYS A 188 -6.65 5.24 -7.95
N LEU A 189 -7.73 5.95 -8.26
CA LEU A 189 -8.75 6.31 -7.27
C LEU A 189 -9.51 5.07 -6.75
N ASN A 190 -9.80 4.11 -7.64
CA ASN A 190 -10.42 2.84 -7.24
C ASN A 190 -9.47 2.00 -6.37
N GLU A 191 -8.19 1.91 -6.74
CA GLU A 191 -7.14 1.27 -5.96
C GLU A 191 -6.98 1.94 -4.59
N MET A 192 -7.02 3.28 -4.52
CA MET A 192 -7.00 4.05 -3.28
C MET A 192 -8.13 3.65 -2.34
N GLY A 193 -9.37 3.58 -2.84
CA GLY A 193 -10.53 3.18 -2.03
C GLY A 193 -10.40 1.75 -1.50
N ALA A 194 -9.99 0.81 -2.34
CA ALA A 194 -9.83 -0.59 -1.96
C ALA A 194 -8.70 -0.78 -0.93
N ALA A 195 -7.54 -0.16 -1.17
CA ALA A 195 -6.37 -0.24 -0.30
C ALA A 195 -6.60 0.47 1.03
N TRP A 196 -7.33 1.59 1.07
CA TRP A 196 -7.61 2.31 2.31
C TRP A 196 -8.44 1.48 3.30
N ILE A 197 -9.40 0.69 2.81
CA ILE A 197 -10.24 -0.16 3.66
C ILE A 197 -9.47 -1.38 4.20
N THR A 198 -8.52 -1.89 3.43
CA THR A 198 -7.92 -3.23 3.66
C THR A 198 -6.48 -3.19 4.15
N SER A 199 -5.76 -2.09 3.93
CA SER A 199 -4.37 -1.95 4.39
C SER A 199 -4.30 -1.78 5.91
N LYS A 200 -3.30 -2.42 6.53
CA LYS A 200 -3.02 -2.23 7.96
C LYS A 200 -2.25 -0.95 8.23
N GLU A 201 -1.39 -0.59 7.28
CA GLU A 201 -0.59 0.63 7.33
C GLU A 201 -0.55 1.25 5.94
N SER A 202 -0.82 2.55 5.88
CA SER A 202 -0.73 3.32 4.65
C SER A 202 0.02 4.60 4.90
N THR A 203 0.88 4.99 3.97
CA THR A 203 1.56 6.27 3.99
C THR A 203 1.34 7.00 2.67
N THR A 204 1.44 8.31 2.71
CA THR A 204 1.23 9.15 1.54
C THR A 204 2.50 9.94 1.25
N VAL A 205 2.92 9.89 -0.01
CA VAL A 205 4.09 10.60 -0.56
C VAL A 205 3.60 11.52 -1.66
N LEU A 206 3.93 12.80 -1.59
CA LEU A 206 3.52 13.78 -2.59
C LEU A 206 4.63 14.04 -3.59
N THR A 207 4.31 14.07 -4.88
CA THR A 207 5.23 14.62 -5.88
C THR A 207 5.49 16.11 -5.60
N PRO A 208 6.65 16.65 -6.01
CA PRO A 208 7.05 18.01 -5.65
C PRO A 208 6.03 19.10 -6.01
N ASN A 209 5.45 19.00 -7.20
CA ASN A 209 4.54 20.00 -7.77
C ASN A 209 3.07 19.83 -7.34
N PHE A 210 2.74 18.82 -6.54
CA PHE A 210 1.39 18.60 -6.02
C PHE A 210 1.20 19.29 -4.65
N ASP A 211 0.13 20.05 -4.47
CA ASP A 211 -0.17 20.76 -3.23
C ASP A 211 -1.00 19.89 -2.27
N PHE A 212 -0.69 19.99 -0.97
CA PHE A 212 -1.45 19.37 0.11
C PHE A 212 -2.95 19.71 0.06
N LYS A 213 -3.30 20.92 -0.37
CA LYS A 213 -4.69 21.38 -0.49
C LYS A 213 -5.48 20.66 -1.59
N GLN A 214 -4.80 20.04 -2.55
CA GLN A 214 -5.42 19.30 -3.64
C GLN A 214 -5.77 17.86 -3.25
N ILE A 215 -5.36 17.41 -2.06
CA ILE A 215 -5.70 16.07 -1.55
C ILE A 215 -7.20 16.01 -1.28
N ALA A 216 -7.85 15.09 -1.97
CA ALA A 216 -9.27 14.78 -1.83
C ALA A 216 -9.49 13.27 -1.66
N GLY A 217 -10.68 12.88 -1.24
CA GLY A 217 -11.09 11.48 -1.11
C GLY A 217 -10.78 10.86 0.25
N ALA A 218 -10.48 9.56 0.26
CA ALA A 218 -10.36 8.76 1.48
C ALA A 218 -9.03 8.95 2.24
N ILE A 219 -8.07 9.70 1.69
CA ILE A 219 -6.79 9.95 2.35
C ILE A 219 -6.94 11.09 3.34
N ASP A 220 -6.57 10.81 4.60
CA ASP A 220 -6.48 11.82 5.66
C ASP A 220 -5.25 12.71 5.43
N PRO A 221 -5.41 14.01 5.10
CA PRO A 221 -4.28 14.89 4.86
C PRO A 221 -3.40 15.11 6.10
N THR A 222 -3.89 14.78 7.29
CA THR A 222 -3.12 14.91 8.54
C THR A 222 -2.13 13.77 8.76
N LYS A 223 -2.24 12.68 7.97
CA LYS A 223 -1.36 11.49 8.02
C LYS A 223 -0.33 11.45 6.90
N ILE A 224 -0.14 12.56 6.18
CA ILE A 224 0.83 12.63 5.09
C ILE A 224 2.26 12.53 5.63
N SER A 225 3.07 11.70 4.97
CA SER A 225 4.44 11.43 5.40
C SER A 225 5.38 12.57 4.98
N PHE A 226 5.49 12.85 3.68
CA PHE A 226 6.39 13.88 3.16
C PHE A 226 6.13 14.22 1.68
N LYS A 227 6.65 15.39 1.24
CA LYS A 227 6.89 15.70 -0.17
C LYS A 227 8.23 15.13 -0.60
N MET A 228 8.32 14.54 -1.80
CA MET A 228 9.53 13.86 -2.29
C MET A 228 10.80 14.74 -2.27
N ASN A 229 10.67 16.06 -2.43
CA ASN A 229 11.79 17.00 -2.37
C ASN A 229 12.09 17.55 -0.96
N ASN A 230 11.41 17.07 0.07
CA ASN A 230 11.62 17.50 1.45
C ASN A 230 12.73 16.66 2.12
N SER A 231 13.89 17.28 2.29
CA SER A 231 15.06 16.66 2.93
C SER A 231 14.78 16.12 4.34
N VAL A 232 14.08 16.88 5.19
CA VAL A 232 13.78 16.43 6.57
C VAL A 232 12.72 15.34 6.59
N GLY A 233 11.72 15.44 5.70
CA GLY A 233 10.69 14.43 5.52
C GLY A 233 11.25 13.08 5.08
N LEU A 234 12.27 13.09 4.23
CA LEU A 234 12.98 11.87 3.81
C LEU A 234 13.67 11.15 4.96
N ASP A 235 14.27 11.86 5.91
CA ASP A 235 14.89 11.23 7.08
C ASP A 235 13.83 10.54 7.94
N LYS A 236 12.69 11.21 8.17
CA LYS A 236 11.55 10.63 8.89
C LYS A 236 10.95 9.43 8.17
N PHE A 237 10.82 9.50 6.85
CA PHE A 237 10.33 8.40 6.03
C PHE A 237 11.26 7.19 6.13
N ARG A 238 12.59 7.39 6.00
CA ARG A 238 13.57 6.32 6.20
C ARG A 238 13.38 5.67 7.57
N ASP A 239 13.34 6.46 8.63
CA ASP A 239 13.24 5.94 10.00
C ASP A 239 11.94 5.14 10.19
N SER A 240 10.83 5.65 9.64
CA SER A 240 9.55 4.93 9.63
C SER A 240 9.65 3.61 8.88
N ILE A 241 10.24 3.58 7.68
CA ILE A 241 10.37 2.33 6.90
C ILE A 241 11.27 1.31 7.61
N ILE A 242 12.41 1.75 8.17
CA ILE A 242 13.31 0.88 8.94
C ILE A 242 12.57 0.28 10.13
N GLN A 243 11.80 1.09 10.86
CA GLN A 243 11.02 0.63 12.01
C GLN A 243 9.90 -0.33 11.60
N THR A 244 9.06 0.07 10.64
CA THR A 244 7.88 -0.68 10.20
C THR A 244 8.23 -2.04 9.59
N LEU A 245 9.36 -2.13 8.87
CA LEU A 245 9.84 -3.38 8.25
C LEU A 245 10.89 -4.13 9.08
N GLU A 246 11.30 -3.59 10.23
CA GLU A 246 12.36 -4.11 11.09
C GLU A 246 13.69 -4.34 10.32
N LEU A 247 14.10 -3.35 9.54
CA LEU A 247 15.33 -3.42 8.75
C LEU A 247 16.57 -3.15 9.62
N ALA A 248 17.72 -3.58 9.12
CA ALA A 248 19.00 -3.17 9.71
C ALA A 248 19.21 -1.66 9.50
N ALA A 249 19.79 -1.01 10.50
CA ALA A 249 20.12 0.41 10.39
C ALA A 249 21.11 0.66 9.25
N THR A 250 20.83 1.68 8.43
CA THR A 250 21.73 2.15 7.38
C THR A 250 22.86 2.99 8.00
N ASP A 251 24.08 2.84 7.50
CA ASP A 251 25.18 3.75 7.87
C ASP A 251 24.83 5.18 7.49
N TYR A 252 25.00 6.12 8.43
CA TYR A 252 24.58 7.50 8.25
C TYR A 252 25.30 8.19 7.07
N LYS A 253 26.58 7.90 6.82
CA LYS A 253 27.33 8.51 5.71
C LYS A 253 26.85 7.97 4.37
N ILE A 254 26.55 6.68 4.29
CA ILE A 254 25.94 6.05 3.10
C ILE A 254 24.59 6.72 2.82
N TRP A 255 23.73 6.81 3.83
CA TRP A 255 22.42 7.45 3.71
C TRP A 255 22.49 8.90 3.19
N GLN A 256 23.44 9.72 3.67
CA GLN A 256 23.58 11.09 3.18
C GLN A 256 23.90 11.14 1.68
N GLY A 257 24.68 10.18 1.17
CA GLY A 257 24.96 10.04 -0.27
C GLY A 257 23.71 9.67 -1.05
N ASP A 258 22.99 8.64 -0.62
CA ASP A 258 21.79 8.14 -1.29
C ASP A 258 20.68 9.19 -1.30
N LYS A 259 20.47 9.87 -0.16
CA LYS A 259 19.53 10.99 -0.02
C LYS A 259 19.85 12.12 -0.99
N LYS A 260 21.13 12.48 -1.15
CA LYS A 260 21.53 13.54 -2.09
C LYS A 260 21.23 13.14 -3.53
N ASN A 261 21.59 11.93 -3.92
CA ASN A 261 21.32 11.42 -5.27
C ASN A 261 19.82 11.39 -5.59
N TYR A 262 19.02 10.91 -4.63
CA TYR A 262 17.56 10.92 -4.73
C TYR A 262 17.01 12.35 -4.89
N LEU A 263 17.40 13.28 -4.01
CA LEU A 263 16.91 14.67 -4.07
C LEU A 263 17.27 15.36 -5.38
N SER A 264 18.52 15.21 -5.85
CA SER A 264 18.93 15.75 -7.14
C SER A 264 18.04 15.22 -8.27
N LYS A 265 17.74 13.91 -8.27
CA LYS A 265 16.89 13.32 -9.30
C LYS A 265 15.44 13.82 -9.22
N ILE A 266 14.89 13.95 -8.02
CA ILE A 266 13.52 14.45 -7.82
C ILE A 266 13.38 15.91 -8.25
N ILE A 267 14.38 16.75 -7.98
CA ILE A 267 14.38 18.16 -8.40
C ILE A 267 14.40 18.25 -9.94
N GLU A 268 15.26 17.48 -10.61
CA GLU A 268 15.29 17.43 -12.08
C GLU A 268 13.93 17.03 -12.68
N LEU A 269 13.27 16.01 -12.11
CA LEU A 269 11.94 15.58 -12.56
C LEU A 269 10.88 16.67 -12.32
N ALA A 270 10.92 17.32 -11.15
CA ALA A 270 9.99 18.39 -10.80
C ALA A 270 10.13 19.61 -11.70
N ASP A 271 11.37 20.02 -12.01
CA ASP A 271 11.64 21.16 -12.89
C ASP A 271 11.14 20.86 -14.30
N SER A 272 11.36 19.63 -14.78
CA SER A 272 10.83 19.18 -16.07
C SER A 272 9.30 19.18 -16.10
N GLU A 273 8.63 18.66 -15.06
CA GLU A 273 7.16 18.62 -14.97
C GLU A 273 6.54 20.02 -14.84
N ALA A 274 7.17 20.90 -14.06
CA ALA A 274 6.74 22.29 -13.88
C ALA A 274 6.88 23.07 -15.19
N SER A 275 7.96 22.83 -15.95
CA SER A 275 8.19 23.47 -17.24
C SER A 275 7.14 23.12 -18.30
N THR A 276 6.45 21.99 -18.15
CA THR A 276 5.36 21.57 -19.04
C THR A 276 3.99 21.83 -18.45
N LEU A 277 3.89 22.45 -17.26
CA LEU A 277 2.64 22.63 -16.51
C LEU A 277 1.84 21.32 -16.34
N ASN A 278 2.53 20.17 -16.27
CA ASN A 278 1.93 18.83 -16.30
C ASN A 278 1.02 18.57 -17.52
N THR A 279 1.23 19.30 -18.62
CA THR A 279 0.68 18.97 -19.94
C THR A 279 1.26 17.64 -20.38
N ASN A 280 0.50 16.88 -21.16
CA ASN A 280 0.98 15.63 -21.71
C ASN A 280 0.65 15.51 -23.20
N ILE A 281 1.56 14.89 -23.94
CA ILE A 281 1.39 14.52 -25.33
C ILE A 281 1.68 13.03 -25.45
N GLU A 282 0.70 12.28 -25.95
CA GLU A 282 0.79 10.84 -26.14
C GLU A 282 0.64 10.48 -27.61
N LEU A 283 1.40 9.49 -28.08
CA LEU A 283 1.25 8.97 -29.42
C LEU A 283 0.12 7.94 -29.47
N GLU A 284 -0.94 8.25 -30.19
CA GLU A 284 -2.06 7.33 -30.43
C GLU A 284 -1.78 6.42 -31.62
N LYS A 285 -1.24 6.99 -32.70
CA LYS A 285 -1.09 6.26 -33.96
C LYS A 285 -0.01 6.87 -34.83
N VAL A 286 0.67 5.98 -35.54
CA VAL A 286 1.58 6.31 -36.64
C VAL A 286 1.07 5.62 -37.89
N LYS A 287 1.09 6.32 -39.02
CA LYS A 287 0.75 5.73 -40.32
C LYS A 287 1.61 6.34 -41.41
N ARG A 288 2.13 5.51 -42.29
CA ARG A 288 2.78 5.96 -43.52
C ARG A 288 1.76 6.54 -44.49
N CYS A 289 2.03 7.74 -45.01
CA CYS A 289 1.24 8.40 -46.04
C CYS A 289 2.16 8.71 -47.23
N GLY A 290 2.00 7.99 -48.34
CA GLY A 290 2.89 8.16 -49.50
C GLY A 290 4.32 7.67 -49.25
N THR A 291 5.28 8.27 -49.95
CA THR A 291 6.68 7.83 -49.96
C THR A 291 7.54 8.50 -48.90
N ASP A 292 7.20 9.72 -48.52
CA ASP A 292 8.02 10.68 -47.76
C ASP A 292 7.25 11.38 -46.61
N GLN A 293 6.00 11.00 -46.36
CA GLN A 293 5.20 11.57 -45.27
C GLN A 293 4.72 10.51 -44.27
N ILE A 294 4.57 10.95 -43.03
CA ILE A 294 4.06 10.16 -41.93
C ILE A 294 2.95 10.95 -41.24
N GLU A 295 1.84 10.28 -40.99
CA GLU A 295 0.75 10.79 -40.17
C GLU A 295 1.02 10.37 -38.72
N LEU A 296 1.20 11.37 -37.85
CA LEU A 296 1.23 11.20 -36.40
C LEU A 296 -0.10 11.64 -35.82
N GLN A 297 -0.77 10.74 -35.10
CA GLN A 297 -1.93 11.08 -34.30
C GLN A 297 -1.48 11.23 -32.86
N LEU A 298 -1.49 12.46 -32.36
CA LEU A 298 -1.07 12.81 -31.01
C LEU A 298 -2.27 13.20 -30.17
N ARG A 299 -2.38 12.65 -28.96
CA ARG A 299 -3.33 13.09 -27.93
C ARG A 299 -2.65 14.13 -27.07
N PHE A 300 -3.25 15.30 -26.99
CA PHE A 300 -2.85 16.41 -26.14
C PHE A 300 -3.78 16.46 -24.92
N ILE A 301 -3.20 16.56 -23.73
CA ILE A 301 -3.93 16.59 -22.46
C ILE A 301 -3.44 17.79 -21.66
N ASN A 302 -4.33 18.78 -21.49
CA ASN A 302 -4.13 19.89 -20.58
C ASN A 302 -4.90 19.62 -19.31
N VAL A 303 -4.18 19.55 -18.21
CA VAL A 303 -4.75 19.29 -16.89
C VAL A 303 -4.95 20.58 -16.08
N THR A 304 -4.55 21.72 -16.64
CA THR A 304 -4.52 23.03 -15.98
C THR A 304 -5.75 23.86 -16.35
N GLU A 305 -5.90 24.98 -15.63
CA GLU A 305 -6.92 26.00 -15.91
C GLU A 305 -6.48 27.04 -16.95
N LYS A 306 -5.27 26.90 -17.50
CA LYS A 306 -4.67 27.86 -18.44
C LYS A 306 -4.72 27.34 -19.86
N GLU A 307 -4.75 28.22 -20.83
CA GLU A 307 -4.46 27.88 -22.22
C GLU A 307 -2.97 27.57 -22.38
N ILE A 308 -2.65 26.58 -23.20
CA ILE A 308 -1.28 26.15 -23.49
C ILE A 308 -0.99 26.28 -24.97
N GLU A 309 0.13 26.92 -25.24
CA GLU A 309 0.79 27.03 -26.54
C GLU A 309 2.15 26.31 -26.44
N PHE A 310 2.62 25.76 -27.55
CA PHE A 310 3.83 24.92 -27.58
C PHE A 310 4.98 25.66 -28.28
N GLN A 311 6.14 25.71 -27.63
CA GLN A 311 7.37 26.26 -28.23
C GLN A 311 8.01 25.28 -29.21
N TYR A 312 8.00 23.99 -28.87
CA TYR A 312 8.48 22.92 -29.74
C TYR A 312 7.83 21.59 -29.36
N ILE A 313 7.73 20.67 -30.32
CA ILE A 313 7.37 19.27 -30.09
C ILE A 313 8.29 18.41 -30.94
N ASP A 314 9.05 17.53 -30.29
CA ASP A 314 9.91 16.53 -30.90
C ASP A 314 9.41 15.13 -30.57
N VAL A 315 9.34 14.27 -31.58
CA VAL A 315 8.91 12.87 -31.48
C VAL A 315 10.04 11.96 -31.92
N GLU A 316 10.58 11.14 -31.00
CA GLU A 316 11.49 10.03 -31.31
C GLU A 316 10.67 8.73 -31.34
N LEU A 317 10.56 8.12 -32.51
CA LEU A 317 9.97 6.81 -32.72
C LEU A 317 11.07 5.75 -32.77
N ALA A 318 10.84 4.57 -32.18
CA ALA A 318 11.69 3.40 -32.35
C ALA A 318 10.91 2.20 -32.90
N ASP A 319 11.45 1.51 -33.90
CA ASP A 319 10.86 0.30 -34.47
C ASP A 319 11.31 -0.97 -33.72
N GLU A 320 10.85 -2.15 -34.17
CA GLU A 320 11.19 -3.44 -33.56
C GLU A 320 12.67 -3.83 -33.71
N ASN A 321 13.36 -3.26 -34.71
CA ASN A 321 14.79 -3.48 -34.93
C ASN A 321 15.66 -2.51 -34.12
N GLY A 322 15.03 -1.57 -33.39
CA GLY A 322 15.71 -0.52 -32.65
C GLY A 322 16.12 0.67 -33.50
N GLU A 323 15.73 0.71 -34.78
CA GLU A 323 15.96 1.86 -35.65
C GLU A 323 15.09 3.03 -35.18
N LYS A 324 15.66 4.24 -35.23
CA LYS A 324 15.02 5.44 -34.70
C LYS A 324 14.68 6.43 -35.79
N LEU A 325 13.55 7.10 -35.62
CA LEU A 325 13.12 8.23 -36.44
C LEU A 325 12.77 9.40 -35.55
N CYS A 326 13.51 10.50 -35.70
CA CYS A 326 13.24 11.76 -35.00
C CYS A 326 12.48 12.71 -35.92
N ILE A 327 11.37 13.25 -35.43
CA ILE A 327 10.51 14.16 -36.18
C ILE A 327 10.25 15.39 -35.29
N SER A 328 10.53 16.57 -35.81
CA SER A 328 10.19 17.84 -35.17
C SER A 328 8.95 18.43 -35.84
N VAL A 329 8.00 18.92 -35.03
CA VAL A 329 6.82 19.63 -35.54
C VAL A 329 7.24 21.03 -35.96
N SER A 330 6.86 21.44 -37.16
CA SER A 330 7.18 22.78 -37.69
C SER A 330 6.37 23.87 -37.00
N ASP A 331 6.94 25.08 -36.91
CA ASP A 331 6.29 26.26 -36.31
C ASP A 331 4.89 26.52 -36.89
N GLU A 332 4.71 26.38 -38.21
CA GLU A 332 3.41 26.53 -38.88
C GLU A 332 2.33 25.59 -38.33
N LEU A 333 2.70 24.37 -37.94
CA LEU A 333 1.78 23.40 -37.34
C LEU A 333 1.60 23.65 -35.84
N LEU A 334 2.63 24.16 -35.15
CA LEU A 334 2.57 24.50 -33.73
C LEU A 334 1.61 25.67 -33.47
N ASP A 335 1.62 26.69 -34.33
CA ASP A 335 0.76 27.88 -34.22
C ASP A 335 -0.74 27.52 -34.24
N ASP A 336 -1.10 26.44 -34.93
CA ASP A 336 -2.46 25.90 -34.99
C ASP A 336 -2.83 25.04 -33.75
N ILE A 337 -1.87 24.67 -32.92
CA ILE A 337 -2.05 23.83 -31.73
C ILE A 337 -2.21 24.71 -30.49
N LYS A 338 -3.46 25.13 -30.23
CA LYS A 338 -3.86 25.78 -28.98
C LYS A 338 -4.64 24.83 -28.10
N LEU A 339 -4.15 24.55 -26.90
CA LEU A 339 -4.76 23.58 -25.99
C LEU A 339 -5.50 24.32 -24.86
N MET A 340 -6.82 24.26 -24.88
CA MET A 340 -7.70 24.99 -23.94
C MET A 340 -7.65 24.38 -22.54
N SER A 341 -8.12 25.13 -21.54
CA SER A 341 -8.25 24.66 -20.15
C SER A 341 -8.96 23.30 -20.07
N LYS A 342 -8.37 22.36 -19.31
CA LYS A 342 -8.88 20.99 -19.08
C LYS A 342 -9.16 20.19 -20.36
N GLU A 343 -8.58 20.57 -21.50
CA GLU A 343 -8.85 19.94 -22.78
C GLU A 343 -8.09 18.61 -22.95
N ASN A 344 -8.77 17.61 -23.48
CA ASN A 344 -8.18 16.36 -23.98
C ASN A 344 -8.59 16.19 -25.45
N LYS A 345 -7.66 16.41 -26.37
CA LYS A 345 -7.92 16.37 -27.82
C LYS A 345 -6.91 15.54 -28.57
N ILE A 346 -7.33 15.01 -29.72
CA ILE A 346 -6.47 14.27 -30.62
C ILE A 346 -6.28 15.08 -31.89
N ILE A 347 -5.03 15.29 -32.29
CA ILE A 347 -4.67 15.99 -33.53
C ILE A 347 -3.89 15.03 -34.41
N SER A 348 -4.28 14.94 -35.68
CA SER A 348 -3.54 14.23 -36.72
C SER A 348 -2.69 15.23 -37.50
N MET A 349 -1.39 14.97 -37.58
CA MET A 349 -0.41 15.84 -38.23
C MET A 349 0.28 15.05 -39.34
N LEU A 350 0.41 15.65 -40.51
CA LEU A 350 1.14 15.08 -41.65
C LEU A 350 2.51 15.73 -41.70
N LEU A 351 3.54 14.95 -41.40
CA LEU A 351 4.91 15.43 -41.28
C LEU A 351 5.80 14.79 -42.34
N PRO A 352 6.74 15.53 -42.94
CA PRO A 352 7.78 14.93 -43.75
C PRO A 352 8.66 14.03 -42.86
N TYR A 353 9.11 12.90 -43.40
CA TYR A 353 10.09 12.07 -42.73
C TYR A 353 11.17 11.61 -43.72
N ASP A 354 12.37 11.35 -43.20
CA ASP A 354 13.48 10.88 -44.02
C ASP A 354 13.18 9.46 -44.54
N SER A 355 12.78 9.36 -45.80
CA SER A 355 12.52 8.09 -46.47
C SER A 355 13.77 7.22 -46.68
N SER A 356 14.98 7.78 -46.48
CA SER A 356 16.24 7.03 -46.45
C SER A 356 16.54 6.41 -45.08
N SER A 357 15.74 6.75 -44.06
CA SER A 357 15.81 6.10 -42.76
C SER A 357 15.49 4.60 -42.88
N ASN A 358 16.25 3.78 -42.15
CA ASN A 358 15.98 2.35 -42.01
C ASN A 358 14.74 2.06 -41.15
N TYR A 359 14.14 3.10 -40.55
CA TYR A 359 12.96 3.00 -39.71
C TYR A 359 11.76 2.40 -40.48
N GLN A 360 11.23 1.30 -39.96
CA GLN A 360 10.05 0.66 -40.55
C GLN A 360 8.76 1.21 -39.95
N VAL A 361 8.09 2.08 -40.70
CA VAL A 361 6.78 2.62 -40.31
C VAL A 361 5.74 1.50 -40.25
N ARG A 362 5.32 1.14 -39.03
CA ARG A 362 4.17 0.23 -38.79
C ARG A 362 2.97 1.02 -38.28
N ARG A 363 1.78 0.55 -38.65
CA ARG A 363 0.54 1.07 -38.04
C ARG A 363 0.56 0.69 -36.56
N ASN A 364 0.25 1.63 -35.67
CA ASN A 364 0.08 1.43 -34.21
C ASN A 364 1.37 1.24 -33.38
N VAL A 365 2.32 2.16 -33.47
CA VAL A 365 3.41 2.24 -32.47
C VAL A 365 2.90 3.02 -31.25
N SER A 366 2.33 2.35 -30.25
CA SER A 366 1.94 3.00 -28.99
C SER A 366 2.97 2.85 -27.86
N LYS A 367 3.94 1.94 -27.97
CA LYS A 367 4.80 1.57 -26.82
C LYS A 367 6.20 2.18 -26.80
N ASN A 368 6.72 2.67 -27.93
CA ASN A 368 8.13 3.07 -28.05
C ASN A 368 8.32 4.47 -28.65
N ALA A 369 7.44 5.42 -28.32
CA ALA A 369 7.63 6.82 -28.69
C ALA A 369 8.07 7.65 -27.48
N LYS A 370 9.07 8.49 -27.67
CA LYS A 370 9.47 9.51 -26.71
C LYS A 370 9.11 10.87 -27.29
N ILE A 371 8.26 11.60 -26.58
CA ILE A 371 7.85 12.94 -26.98
C ILE A 371 8.50 13.93 -26.02
N LYS A 372 9.16 14.95 -26.56
CA LYS A 372 9.71 16.08 -25.82
C LYS A 372 9.04 17.34 -26.33
N PHE A 373 8.71 18.24 -25.42
CA PHE A 373 8.10 19.51 -25.79
C PHE A 373 8.37 20.54 -24.70
N ALA A 374 8.22 21.81 -25.06
CA ALA A 374 8.11 22.91 -24.12
C ALA A 374 6.89 23.75 -24.47
N ILE A 375 6.38 24.47 -23.48
CA ILE A 375 5.22 25.35 -23.60
C ILE A 375 5.65 26.81 -23.37
N SER A 376 4.93 27.76 -23.95
CA SER A 376 5.22 29.20 -23.86
C SER A 376 4.75 29.88 -22.58
#